data_AF-A0A933ZYB1-F1
#
_entry.id   AF-A0A933ZYB1-F1
#
_cell.length_a   1.000
_cell.length_b   1.000
_cell.length_c   1.000
_cell.angle_alpha   90.00
_cell.angle_beta   90.00
_cell.angle_gamma   90.00
#
_symmetry.space_group_name_H-M   'P 1'
#
loop_
_entity.id
_entity.type
_entity.pdbx_description
1 polymer ?
#
loop_
_entity_poly.entity_id
_entity_poly.type
_entity_poly.pdbx_seq_one_letter_code
_entity_poly.pdbx_strand_id
1 'polypeptide(L)' 'MANYLYLIVVESPAKAKTLKKYLGTEYLVKASVGHVKDLPRSKMGVDVDKGFTPVYEVLRGKGQVLKEITSAARK' A
#
# COMPACT_ATOMS: atom_id res chain seq x y z
N MET A 1 -4.18 5.72 23.73
CA MET A 1 -3.87 5.33 22.34
C MET A 1 -4.47 6.38 21.43
N ALA A 2 -3.74 6.88 20.42
CA ALA A 2 -4.32 7.84 19.48
C ALA A 2 -5.40 7.14 18.64
N ASN A 3 -6.64 7.62 18.72
CA ASN A 3 -7.74 7.14 17.90
C ASN A 3 -7.76 7.96 16.61
N TYR A 4 -7.35 7.35 15.49
CA TYR A 4 -7.43 7.99 14.19
C TYR A 4 -8.80 7.68 13.60
N LEU A 5 -9.50 8.67 13.06
CA LEU A 5 -10.79 8.49 12.40
C LEU A 5 -10.63 8.01 10.96
N TYR A 6 -9.50 8.37 10.31
CA TYR A 6 -9.27 8.09 8.89
C TYR A 6 -7.85 7.60 8.62
N LEU A 7 -7.71 6.59 7.75
CA LEU A 7 -6.43 6.14 7.20
C LEU A 7 -6.25 6.69 5.78
N ILE A 8 -5.15 7.41 5.55
CA ILE A 8 -4.74 7.87 4.23
C ILE A 8 -3.45 7.15 3.85
N VAL A 9 -3.45 6.49 2.68
CA VAL A 9 -2.26 5.86 2.11
C VAL A 9 -1.79 6.67 0.92
N VAL A 10 -0.53 7.07 0.93
CA VAL A 10 0.13 7.76 -0.18
C VAL A 10 1.35 7.00 -0.67
N GLU A 11 1.84 7.33 -1.85
CA GLU A 11 2.94 6.58 -2.45
C GLU A 11 4.30 6.81 -1.78
N SER A 12 4.63 8.07 -1.44
CA SER A 12 5.97 8.45 -0.99
C SER A 12 6.00 8.92 0.47
N PRO A 13 7.09 8.65 1.21
CA PRO A 13 7.25 9.13 2.59
C PRO A 13 7.20 10.66 2.70
N ALA A 14 7.66 11.39 1.68
CA ALA A 14 7.61 12.85 1.63
C ALA A 14 6.16 13.36 1.63
N LYS A 15 5.28 12.81 0.77
CA LYS A 15 3.85 13.14 0.74
C LYS A 15 3.20 12.89 2.11
N ALA A 16 3.54 11.76 2.75
CA ALA A 16 2.98 11.42 4.05
C ALA A 16 3.38 12.43 5.15
N LYS A 17 4.64 12.84 5.18
CA LYS A 17 5.13 13.87 6.11
C LYS A 17 4.43 15.22 5.89
N THR A 18 4.22 15.60 4.63
CA THR A 18 3.54 16.86 4.29
C THR A 18 2.06 16.84 4.69
N LEU A 19 1.31 15.80 4.30
CA LEU A 19 -0.12 15.71 4.65
C LEU A 19 -0.36 15.63 6.15
N LYS A 20 0.52 14.96 6.90
CA LYS A 20 0.41 14.91 8.37
C LYS A 20 0.47 16.31 9.01
N LYS A 21 1.19 17.27 8.41
CA LYS A 21 1.22 18.67 8.89
C LYS A 21 -0.07 19.42 8.62
N TYR A 22 -0.77 19.08 7.53
CA TYR A 22 -2.00 19.77 7.12
C TYR A 22 -3.26 19.20 7.75
N LEU A 23 -3.33 17.88 7.94
CA LEU A 23 -4.57 17.19 8.33
C LEU A 23 -4.74 17.00 9.84
N GLY A 24 -3.68 17.22 10.63
CA GLY A 24 -3.75 17.09 12.08
C GLY A 24 -3.83 15.64 12.58
N THR A 25 -4.35 15.46 13.80
CA THR A 25 -4.26 14.20 14.56
C THR A 25 -5.35 13.19 14.26
N GLU A 26 -6.42 13.58 13.56
CA GLU A 26 -7.54 12.69 13.21
C GLU A 26 -7.17 11.70 12.09
N TYR A 27 -6.08 11.98 11.37
CA TYR A 27 -5.66 11.20 10.20
C TYR A 27 -4.39 10.42 10.48
N LEU A 28 -4.43 9.12 10.22
CA LEU A 28 -3.25 8.28 10.10
C LEU A 28 -2.76 8.29 8.66
N VAL A 29 -1.65 8.96 8.38
CA VAL A 29 -1.06 8.98 7.03
C VAL A 29 0.09 7.97 6.93
N LYS A 30 -0.01 7.01 6.01
CA LYS A 30 0.99 5.95 5.75
C LYS A 30 1.50 6.02 4.31
N ALA A 31 2.72 5.55 4.09
CA ALA A 31 3.33 5.49 2.76
C ALA A 31 3.43 4.04 2.24
N SER A 32 3.04 3.77 0.99
CA SER A 32 3.24 2.47 0.32
C SER A 32 4.68 2.26 -0.17
N VAL A 33 5.41 3.38 -0.31
CA VAL A 33 6.79 3.44 -0.82
C VAL A 33 6.85 2.91 -2.27
N GLY A 34 5.87 3.30 -3.10
CA GLY A 34 5.70 2.81 -4.47
C GLY A 34 4.79 1.58 -4.58
N HIS A 35 4.98 0.77 -5.62
CA HIS A 35 4.18 -0.43 -5.89
C HIS A 35 4.32 -1.47 -4.77
N VAL A 36 3.24 -2.19 -4.47
CA VAL A 36 3.19 -3.24 -3.43
C VAL A 36 2.99 -4.65 -4.01
N LYS A 37 2.39 -4.73 -5.20
CA LYS A 37 2.24 -5.94 -5.99
C LYS A 37 2.65 -5.66 -7.42
N ASP A 38 3.12 -6.69 -8.10
CA ASP A 38 3.50 -6.64 -9.51
C ASP A 38 3.27 -8.01 -10.14
N LEU A 39 3.39 -8.11 -11.47
CA LEU A 39 3.41 -9.40 -12.14
C LEU A 39 4.61 -10.23 -11.65
N PRO A 40 4.48 -11.56 -11.60
CA PRO A 40 5.59 -12.45 -11.31
C PRO A 40 6.80 -12.18 -12.22
N ARG A 41 7.99 -12.09 -11.64
CA ARG A 41 9.22 -11.79 -12.42
C ARG A 41 9.70 -12.95 -13.29
N SER A 42 9.39 -14.18 -12.92
CA SER A 42 9.98 -15.40 -13.50
C SER A 42 8.99 -16.29 -14.24
N LYS A 43 7.71 -15.92 -14.30
CA LYS A 43 6.67 -16.69 -15.00
C LYS A 43 5.75 -15.74 -15.76
N MET A 44 5.07 -16.25 -16.78
CA MET A 44 4.03 -15.49 -17.48
C MET A 44 2.95 -15.07 -16.45
N GLY A 45 2.87 -13.77 -16.20
CA GLY A 45 1.96 -13.19 -15.22
C GLY A 45 0.57 -12.93 -15.76
N VAL A 46 0.32 -13.19 -17.04
CA VAL A 46 -0.94 -12.90 -17.73
C VAL A 46 -1.39 -14.13 -18.50
N ASP A 47 -2.61 -14.57 -18.23
CA ASP A 47 -3.25 -15.66 -18.97
C ASP A 47 -3.90 -15.08 -20.25
N VAL A 48 -3.21 -15.22 -21.38
CA VAL A 48 -3.65 -14.66 -22.68
C VAL A 48 -4.88 -15.38 -23.23
N ASP A 49 -5.07 -16.64 -22.88
CA ASP A 49 -6.20 -17.46 -23.34
C ASP A 49 -7.45 -17.22 -22.48
N LYS A 50 -7.28 -16.78 -21.23
CA LYS A 50 -8.36 -16.39 -20.32
C LYS A 50 -8.52 -14.88 -20.20
N GLY A 51 -8.66 -14.20 -21.34
CA GLY A 51 -9.01 -12.77 -21.39
C GLY A 51 -7.99 -11.84 -20.75
N PHE A 52 -6.70 -12.19 -20.84
CA PHE A 52 -5.59 -11.43 -20.27
C PHE A 52 -5.67 -11.27 -18.74
N THR A 53 -6.18 -12.28 -18.04
CA THR A 53 -6.28 -12.24 -16.58
C THR A 53 -4.88 -12.17 -15.94
N PRO A 54 -4.57 -11.13 -15.15
CA PRO A 54 -3.26 -11.01 -14.51
C PRO A 54 -3.20 -11.78 -13.18
N VAL A 55 -2.05 -12.37 -12.91
CA VAL A 55 -1.66 -12.85 -11.58
C VAL A 55 -0.70 -11.83 -10.99
N TYR A 56 -0.98 -11.37 -9.78
CA TYR A 56 -0.14 -10.43 -9.06
C TYR A 56 0.52 -11.08 -7.84
N GLU A 57 1.79 -10.79 -7.63
CA GLU A 57 2.56 -11.22 -6.47
C GLU A 57 3.02 -10.00 -5.65
N VAL A 58 3.12 -10.18 -4.33
CA VAL A 58 3.65 -9.13 -3.46
C VAL A 58 5.13 -8.96 -3.74
N LEU A 59 5.56 -7.72 -3.98
CA LEU A 59 6.96 -7.40 -4.22
C LEU A 59 7.82 -7.71 -2.98
N ARG A 60 9.00 -8.29 -3.20
CA ARG A 60 9.95 -8.60 -2.11
C ARG A 60 10.26 -7.34 -1.30
N GLY A 61 10.23 -7.46 0.03
CA GLY A 61 10.45 -6.34 0.95
C GLY A 61 9.21 -5.47 1.24
N LYS A 62 8.07 -5.70 0.56
CA LYS A 62 6.82 -4.95 0.82
C LYS A 62 5.89 -5.57 1.88
N GLY A 63 6.24 -6.75 2.39
CA GLY A 63 5.43 -7.46 3.41
C GLY A 63 5.17 -6.62 4.66
N GLN A 64 6.19 -5.92 5.18
CA GLN A 64 6.05 -5.08 6.37
C GLN A 64 5.12 -3.89 6.12
N VAL A 65 5.28 -3.21 4.98
CA VAL A 65 4.43 -2.07 4.58
C VAL A 65 2.96 -2.51 4.46
N LEU A 66 2.71 -3.65 3.82
CA LEU A 66 1.35 -4.20 3.71
C LEU A 66 0.77 -4.57 5.07
N LYS A 67 1.56 -5.19 5.95
CA LYS A 67 1.12 -5.54 7.30
C LYS A 67 0.73 -4.30 8.10
N GLU A 68 1.51 -3.23 8.02
CA GLU A 68 1.20 -1.98 8.72
C GLU A 68 -0.07 -1.32 8.19
N ILE A 69 -0.22 -1.22 6.87
CA ILE A 69 -1.40 -0.60 6.24
C ILE A 69 -2.66 -1.42 6.54
N THR A 70 -2.61 -2.74 6.35
CA THR A 70 -3.76 -3.61 6.61
C THR A 70 -4.13 -3.67 8.10
N SER A 71 -3.15 -3.62 9.00
CA SER A 71 -3.41 -3.55 10.44
C SER A 71 -4.01 -2.21 10.84
N ALA A 72 -3.62 -1.11 10.18
CA ALA A 72 -4.20 0.21 10.39
C ALA A 72 -5.64 0.30 9.88
N ALA A 73 -5.96 -0.36 8.76
CA ALA A 73 -7.30 -0.36 8.16
C ALA A 73 -8.34 -1.18 8.94
N ARG A 74 -7.89 -2.07 9.84
CA ARG A 74 -8.76 -2.92 10.68
C ARG A 74 -9.07 -2.31 12.04
N LYS A 75 -8.50 -1.14 12.34
CA LYS A 75 -8.76 -0.37 13.56
C LYS A 75 -9.82 0.67 13.29
#